data_AF-A0A2V6E0F4-F1
#
_entry.id   AF-A0A2V6E0F4-F1
#
_cell.length_a   1.000
_cell.length_b   1.000
_cell.length_c   1.000
_cell.angle_alpha   90.00
_cell.angle_beta   90.00
_cell.angle_gamma   90.00
#
_symmetry.space_group_name_H-M   'P 1'
#
loop_
_entity.id
_entity.type
_entity.pdbx_description
1 polymer ?
#
loop_
_entity_poly.entity_id
_entity_poly.type
_entity_poly.pdbx_seq_one_letter_code
_entity_poly.pdbx_strand_id
1 'polypeptide(L)' 'MKILIAEDDAVASQLLQSTLERMGHEVVGTRTGTEAWKT' A
#
# COMPACT_ATOMS: atom_id res chain seq x y z
N MET A 1 5.51 -7.07 9.74
CA MET A 1 5.43 -7.75 8.42
C MET A 1 5.43 -6.68 7.35
N LYS A 2 5.99 -6.98 6.17
CA LYS A 2 6.00 -6.06 5.02
C LYS A 2 4.79 -6.34 4.13
N ILE A 3 4.04 -5.31 3.79
CA ILE A 3 2.78 -5.40 3.03
C ILE A 3 2.87 -4.49 1.81
N LEU A 4 2.56 -5.04 0.64
CA LEU A 4 2.39 -4.28 -0.61
C LEU A 4 0.91 -3.97 -0.81
N ILE A 5 0.59 -2.70 -1.03
CA ILE A 5 -0.74 -2.26 -1.47
C ILE A 5 -0.66 -1.97 -2.97
N ALA A 6 -1.55 -2.59 -3.75
CA ALA A 6 -1.79 -2.24 -5.15
C ALA A 6 -3.21 -1.70 -5.27
N GLU A 7 -3.35 -0.38 -5.19
CA GLU A 7 -4.64 0.34 -5.12
C GLU A 7 -4.54 1.61 -5.98
N ASP A 8 -5.47 1.77 -6.92
CA ASP A 8 -5.46 2.87 -7.89
C ASP A 8 -6.25 4.10 -7.38
N ASP A 9 -7.15 3.92 -6.41
CA ASP A 9 -7.80 5.03 -5.73
C ASP A 9 -6.90 5.64 -4.64
N ALA A 10 -6.59 6.93 -4.79
CA ALA A 10 -5.68 7.64 -3.90
C ALA A 10 -6.18 7.74 -2.44
N VAL A 11 -7.49 7.85 -2.25
CA VAL A 11 -8.08 8.00 -0.91
C VAL A 11 -8.10 6.65 -0.20
N ALA A 12 -8.53 5.60 -0.89
CA ALA A 12 -8.53 4.24 -0.38
C ALA A 12 -7.11 3.78 -0.02
N SER A 13 -6.14 4.00 -0.91
CA SER A 13 -4.73 3.66 -0.66
C SER A 13 -4.19 4.33 0.59
N GLN A 14 -4.45 5.62 0.79
CA GLN A 14 -3.96 6.37 1.94
C GLN A 14 -4.59 5.90 3.25
N LEU A 15 -5.89 5.59 3.24
CA LEU A 15 -6.61 5.10 4.42
C LEU A 15 -6.11 3.71 4.83
N LEU A 16 -5.91 2.82 3.86
CA LEU A 16 -5.39 1.47 4.08
C LEU A 16 -3.95 1.50 4.59
N GLN A 17 -3.08 2.30 3.96
CA GLN A 17 -1.69 2.46 4.39
C GLN A 17 -1.60 2.96 5.83
N SER A 18 -2.31 4.05 6.16
CA SER A 18 -2.32 4.62 7.51
C SER A 18 -2.81 3.62 8.57
N THR A 19 -3.79 2.78 8.21
CA THR A 19 -4.33 1.76 9.11
C THR A 19 -3.30 0.67 9.40
N LEU A 20 -2.64 0.15 8.36
CA LEU A 20 -1.65 -0.93 8.48
C LEU A 20 -0.36 -0.46 9.15
N GLU A 21 0.10 0.76 8.86
CA GLU A 21 1.25 1.35 9.55
C GLU A 21 0.97 1.51 11.05
N ARG A 22 -0.23 1.96 11.42
CA ARG A 22 -0.65 2.09 12.84
C ARG A 22 -0.77 0.73 13.55
N MET A 23 -0.91 -0.36 12.79
CA MET A 23 -0.84 -1.74 13.30
C MET A 23 0.59 -2.28 13.41
N GLY A 24 1.61 -1.47 13.08
CA GLY A 24 3.03 -1.84 13.17
C GLY A 24 3.54 -2.61 11.95
N HIS A 25 2.90 -2.44 10.79
CA HIS A 25 3.37 -3.03 9.54
C HIS A 25 4.21 -2.04 8.73
N GLU A 26 5.18 -2.56 8.00
CA GLU A 26 5.91 -1.81 6.98
C GLU A 26 5.07 -1.90 5.70
N VAL A 27 4.68 -0.77 5.13
CA VAL A 27 3.74 -0.72 4.01
C VAL A 27 4.40 -0.05 2.81
N VAL A 28 4.23 -0.64 1.64
CA VAL A 28 4.64 -0.06 0.36
C VAL A 28 3.42 0.07 -0.55
N GLY A 29 3.08 1.30 -0.93
CA GLY A 29 1.97 1.59 -1.82
C GLY A 29 2.40 1.69 -3.28
N THR A 30 1.58 1.14 -4.17
CA THR A 30 1.73 1.20 -5.63
C THR A 30 0.37 1.49 -6.27
N ARG A 31 0.36 2.20 -7.41
CA ARG A 31 -0.89 2.65 -8.08
C ARG A 31 -1.25 1.83 -9.31
N THR A 32 -0.34 0.96 -9.75
CA THR A 32 -0.56 0.10 -10.92
C THR A 32 0.03 -1.28 -10.70
N GLY A 33 -0.50 -2.28 -11.40
CA GLY A 33 0.05 -3.63 -11.36
C GLY A 33 1.53 -3.69 -11.81
N THR A 34 1.94 -2.82 -12.71
CA THR A 34 3.34 -2.75 -13.19
C THR A 34 4.29 -2.21 -12.10
N GLU A 35 3.85 -1.24 -11.32
CA GLU A 35 4.61 -0.74 -10.15
C GLU A 35 4.68 -1.81 -9.06
N ALA A 36 3.54 -2.44 -8.76
CA ALA A 36 3.43 -3.53 -7.81
C ALA A 36 4.42 -4.67 -8.11
N TRP A 37 4.52 -5.07 -9.38
CA TRP A 37 5.40 -6.15 -9.82
C TRP A 37 6.89 -5.83 -9.72
N LYS A 38 7.27 -4.54 -9.72
CA LYS A 38 8.68 -4.08 -9.70
C LYS A 38 9.20 -3.78 -8.29
N THR A 39 8.34 -3.86 -7.29
CA THR A 39 8.61 -3.49 -5.89
C THR A 39 9.06 -4.69 -5.08
#